data_AF-A0A356ERN4-F1
#
_entry.id   AF-A0A356ERN4-F1
#
_cell.length_a   1.000
_cell.length_b   1.000
_cell.length_c   1.000
_cell.angle_alpha   90.00
_cell.angle_beta   90.00
_cell.angle_gamma   90.00
#
_symmetry.space_group_name_H-M   'P 1'
#
loop_
_entity.id
_entity.type
_entity.pdbx_description
1 polymer ?
#
loop_
_entity_poly.entity_id
_entity_poly.type
_entity_poly.pdbx_seq_one_letter_code
_entity_poly.pdbx_strand_id
1 'polypeptide(L)'
;MKIKPEDYRRLSEAIGRVLAEQGKTFAEMQQAYRNRGLGAMRLRWDRLWLSGFDTNSLYVYLHDAHIDTALRAICQELTQLEEKTLEPKL
;
A
#
# COMPACT_ATOMS: atom_id res chain seq x y z
N MET A 1 12.75 -9.67 -4.46
CA MET A 1 11.88 -9.54 -3.27
C MET A 1 11.64 -10.95 -2.72
N LYS A 2 11.65 -11.17 -1.40
CA LYS A 2 11.52 -12.52 -0.78
C LYS A 2 10.08 -12.98 -0.51
N ILE A 3 9.09 -12.10 -0.66
CA ILE A 3 7.67 -12.45 -0.54
C ILE A 3 7.23 -13.34 -1.71
N LYS A 4 6.37 -14.33 -1.44
CA LYS A 4 5.79 -15.16 -2.50
C LYS A 4 4.86 -14.32 -3.39
N PRO A 5 4.78 -14.60 -4.70
CA PRO A 5 3.90 -13.84 -5.60
C PRO A 5 2.42 -13.84 -5.18
N GLU A 6 1.95 -14.96 -4.63
CA GLU A 6 0.57 -15.12 -4.13
C GLU A 6 0.31 -14.21 -2.92
N ASP A 7 1.23 -14.20 -1.96
CA ASP A 7 1.13 -13.36 -0.77
C ASP A 7 1.26 -11.88 -1.13
N TYR A 8 2.11 -11.54 -2.09
CA TYR A 8 2.17 -10.19 -2.65
C TYR A 8 0.85 -9.74 -3.26
N ARG A 9 0.21 -10.62 -4.06
CA ARG A 9 -1.08 -10.32 -4.69
C ARG A 9 -2.17 -10.09 -3.64
N ARG A 10 -2.27 -10.99 -2.65
CA ARG A 10 -3.27 -10.87 -1.57
C ARG A 10 -3.07 -9.59 -0.75
N LEU A 11 -1.81 -9.23 -0.48
CA LEU A 11 -1.45 -7.99 0.21
C LEU A 11 -1.83 -6.76 -0.63
N SER A 12 -1.52 -6.77 -1.93
CA SER A 12 -1.86 -5.69 -2.86
C SER A 12 -3.38 -5.49 -2.98
N GLU A 13 -4.14 -6.57 -3.14
CA GLU A 13 -5.61 -6.56 -3.17
C GLU A 13 -6.22 -6.03 -1.86
N ALA A 14 -5.67 -6.40 -0.70
CA ALA A 14 -6.13 -5.92 0.58
C ALA A 14 -5.92 -4.40 0.74
N ILE A 15 -4.76 -3.89 0.33
CA ILE A 15 -4.44 -2.46 0.39
C ILE A 15 -5.25 -1.65 -0.63
N GLY A 16 -5.41 -2.18 -1.85
CA GLY A 16 -6.20 -1.53 -2.90
C GLY A 16 -7.65 -1.31 -2.50
N ARG A 17 -8.27 -2.28 -1.79
CA ARG A 17 -9.64 -2.14 -1.25
C ARG A 17 -9.78 -0.97 -0.29
N VAL A 18 -8.82 -0.80 0.63
CA VAL A 18 -8.84 0.31 1.61
C VAL A 18 -8.80 1.67 0.91
N LEU A 19 -8.05 1.80 -0.19
CA LEU A 19 -8.01 3.05 -0.94
C LEU A 19 -9.33 3.32 -1.65
N ALA A 20 -9.91 2.30 -2.30
CA ALA A 20 -11.19 2.42 -2.99
C ALA A 20 -12.33 2.83 -2.06
N GLU A 21 -12.37 2.30 -0.84
CA GLU A 21 -13.40 2.60 0.17
C GLU A 21 -13.31 4.03 0.73
N GLN A 22 -12.11 4.64 0.74
CA GLN A 22 -11.90 5.94 1.35
C GLN A 22 -12.13 7.12 0.41
N GLY A 23 -12.31 6.87 -0.90
CA GLY A 23 -12.60 7.89 -1.89
C GLY A 23 -11.52 8.98 -2.01
N LYS A 24 -10.27 8.64 -1.67
CA LYS A 24 -9.10 9.53 -1.77
C LYS A 24 -7.99 8.83 -2.54
N THR A 25 -7.23 9.60 -3.30
CA THR A 25 -6.04 9.08 -3.96
C THR A 25 -4.92 8.83 -2.95
N PHE A 26 -4.00 7.95 -3.28
CA PHE A 26 -2.81 7.69 -2.47
C PHE A 26 -1.96 8.97 -2.33
N ALA A 27 -1.89 9.79 -3.38
CA ALA A 27 -1.22 11.08 -3.34
C ALA A 27 -1.82 12.06 -2.31
N GLU A 28 -3.15 12.17 -2.26
CA GLU A 28 -3.86 12.99 -1.27
C GLU A 28 -3.58 12.51 0.16
N MET A 29 -3.59 11.19 0.37
CA MET A 29 -3.27 10.61 1.67
C MET A 29 -1.81 10.87 2.07
N GLN A 30 -0.87 10.73 1.13
CA GLN A 30 0.53 11.02 1.36
C GLN A 30 0.74 12.49 1.76
N GLN A 31 0.06 13.42 1.10
CA GLN A 31 0.12 14.83 1.47
C GLN A 31 -0.48 15.09 2.86
N ALA A 32 -1.61 14.46 3.19
CA ALA A 32 -2.23 14.59 4.51
C ALA A 32 -1.32 14.09 5.64
N TYR A 33 -0.57 13.00 5.41
CA TYR A 33 0.42 12.49 6.37
C TYR A 33 1.60 13.44 6.52
N ARG A 34 2.15 13.95 5.41
CA ARG A 34 3.23 14.95 5.43
C ARG A 34 2.84 16.20 6.21
N ASN A 35 1.63 16.71 5.99
CA ASN A 35 1.11 17.90 6.70
C ASN A 35 0.98 17.67 8.23
N ARG A 36 0.89 16.41 8.68
CA ARG A 36 0.86 16.01 10.09
C ARG A 36 2.24 15.64 10.65
N GLY A 37 3.31 15.82 9.87
CA GLY A 37 4.66 15.38 10.24
C GLY A 37 4.85 13.86 10.26
N LEU A 38 3.95 13.09 9.65
CA LEU A 38 4.02 11.63 9.59
C LEU A 38 4.83 11.18 8.36
N GLY A 39 5.74 10.23 8.58
CA GLY A 39 6.56 9.67 7.51
C GLY A 39 5.79 8.73 6.56
N ALA A 40 6.32 8.55 5.34
CA ALA A 40 5.73 7.66 4.34
C ALA A 40 5.62 6.20 4.80
N MET A 41 6.51 5.75 5.68
CA MET A 41 6.40 4.44 6.32
C MET A 41 5.10 4.31 7.12
N ARG A 42 4.75 5.34 7.90
CA ARG A 42 3.54 5.29 8.72
C ARG A 42 2.28 5.11 7.86
N LEU A 43 2.18 5.82 6.74
CA LEU A 43 1.08 5.64 5.80
C LEU A 43 0.97 4.19 5.33
N ARG A 44 2.07 3.58 4.89
CA ARG A 44 2.09 2.18 4.41
C ARG A 44 1.58 1.19 5.46
N TRP A 45 2.05 1.34 6.69
CA TRP A 45 1.66 0.47 7.80
C TRP A 45 0.22 0.71 8.26
N ASP A 46 -0.26 1.95 8.25
CA ASP A 46 -1.66 2.25 8.55
C ASP A 46 -2.59 1.68 7.46
N ARG A 47 -2.18 1.66 6.18
CA ARG A 47 -2.93 0.98 5.12
C ARG A 47 -3.02 -0.51 5.34
N LEU A 48 -1.90 -1.13 5.71
CA LEU A 48 -1.87 -2.55 6.07
C LEU A 48 -2.82 -2.83 7.23
N TRP A 49 -2.72 -2.06 8.32
CA TRP A 49 -3.59 -2.19 9.48
C TRP A 49 -5.08 -2.07 9.13
N LEU A 50 -5.45 -1.04 8.38
CA LEU A 50 -6.85 -0.80 7.97
C LEU A 50 -7.39 -1.85 7.01
N SER A 51 -6.53 -2.56 6.27
CA SER A 51 -6.97 -3.63 5.36
C SER A 51 -7.42 -4.89 6.09
N GLY A 52 -7.13 -5.00 7.40
CA GLY A 52 -7.43 -6.19 8.18
C GLY A 52 -6.65 -7.43 7.73
N PHE A 53 -5.59 -7.27 6.95
CA PHE A 53 -4.78 -8.37 6.44
C PHE A 53 -4.03 -9.06 7.59
N ASP A 54 -4.14 -10.38 7.66
CA ASP A 54 -3.43 -11.19 8.67
C ASP A 54 -1.94 -11.33 8.34
N THR A 55 -1.14 -10.44 8.93
CA THR A 55 0.33 -10.42 8.76
C THR A 55 1.02 -11.62 9.41
N ASN A 56 0.38 -12.34 10.33
CA ASN A 56 1.00 -13.52 10.97
C ASN A 56 1.34 -14.60 9.94
N SER A 57 0.52 -14.75 8.91
CA SER A 57 0.79 -15.66 7.78
C SER A 57 2.10 -15.35 7.04
N LEU A 58 2.53 -14.08 7.04
CA LEU A 58 3.76 -13.62 6.39
C LEU A 58 4.98 -13.74 7.29
N TYR A 59 4.81 -13.52 8.60
CA TYR A 59 5.89 -13.57 9.58
C TYR A 59 6.52 -14.97 9.73
N VAL A 60 5.89 -16.01 9.18
CA VAL A 60 6.48 -17.36 9.08
C VAL A 60 7.81 -17.35 8.33
N TYR A 61 7.98 -16.44 7.35
CA TYR A 61 9.17 -16.39 6.51
C TYR A 61 9.62 -14.98 6.13
N LEU A 62 8.94 -13.95 6.62
CA LEU A 62 9.26 -12.54 6.43
C LEU A 62 9.45 -11.83 7.78
N HIS A 63 10.05 -10.65 7.73
CA HIS A 63 10.17 -9.74 8.85
C HIS A 63 9.73 -8.33 8.39
N ASP A 64 9.61 -7.39 9.31
CA ASP A 64 9.07 -6.05 9.03
C ASP A 64 9.71 -5.36 7.83
N ALA A 65 11.04 -5.40 7.70
CA ALA A 65 11.71 -4.78 6.55
C ALA A 65 11.34 -5.43 5.20
N HIS A 66 11.06 -6.75 5.16
CA HIS A 66 10.56 -7.38 3.95
C HIS A 66 9.13 -6.93 3.63
N ILE A 67 8.27 -6.85 4.65
CA ILE A 67 6.89 -6.40 4.52
C ILE A 67 6.87 -4.94 4.07
N ASP A 68 7.66 -4.05 4.71
CA ASP A 68 7.75 -2.63 4.32
C ASP A 68 8.24 -2.45 2.87
N THR A 69 9.17 -3.29 2.42
CA THR A 69 9.62 -3.29 1.03
C THR A 69 8.47 -3.65 0.08
N ALA A 70 7.69 -4.67 0.40
CA ALA A 70 6.51 -5.05 -0.39
C ALA A 70 5.44 -3.96 -0.37
N LEU A 71 5.13 -3.40 0.80
CA LEU A 71 4.17 -2.29 0.94
C LEU A 71 4.58 -1.08 0.10
N ARG A 72 5.89 -0.78 0.04
CA ARG A 72 6.42 0.34 -0.74
C ARG A 72 6.20 0.13 -2.22
N ALA A 73 6.48 -1.06 -2.73
CA ALA A 73 6.24 -1.41 -4.13
C ALA A 73 4.75 -1.30 -4.47
N ILE A 74 3.87 -1.88 -3.65
CA ILE A 74 2.41 -1.81 -3.83
C ILE A 74 1.93 -0.36 -3.87
N CYS A 75 2.37 0.48 -2.93
CA CYS A 75 1.96 1.88 -2.91
C CYS A 75 2.45 2.66 -4.14
N GLN A 76 3.63 2.34 -4.67
CA GLN A 76 4.13 2.92 -5.91
C GLN A 76 3.32 2.48 -7.13
N GLU A 77 3.00 1.19 -7.23
CA GLU A 77 2.15 0.65 -8.29
C GLU A 77 0.77 1.30 -8.29
N LEU A 78 0.16 1.46 -7.11
CA LEU A 78 -1.13 2.14 -6.94
C LEU A 78 -1.07 3.60 -7.38
N THR A 79 0.00 4.32 -7.02
CA THR A 79 0.20 5.71 -7.46
C THR A 79 0.29 5.81 -8.99
N GLN A 80 1.04 4.90 -9.62
CA GLN A 80 1.16 4.86 -11.09
C GLN A 80 -0.16 4.51 -11.78
N LEU A 81 -1.00 3.66 -11.16
CA LEU A 81 -2.33 3.34 -11.67
C LEU A 81 -3.29 4.53 -11.58
N GLU A 82 -3.22 5.30 -10.49
CA GLU A 82 -3.97 6.56 -10.34
C GLU A 82 -3.58 7.56 -11.43
N GLU A 83 -2.28 7.76 -11.67
CA GLU A 83 -1.75 8.65 -12.71
C GLU A 83 -2.23 8.23 -14.11
N LYS A 84 -2.16 6.94 -14.45
CA LYS A 84 -2.65 6.41 -15.73
C LYS A 84 -4.16 6.56 -15.93
N THR A 85 -4.93 6.53 -14.84
CA THR A 85 -6.40 6.67 -14.91
C THR A 85 -6.81 8.12 -15.12
N LEU A 86 -5.95 9.08 -14.76
CA LEU A 86 -6.15 10.52 -14.94
C LEU A 86 -5.71 11.05 -16.31
N GLU A 87 -4.97 10.26 -17.11
CA GLU A 87 -4.63 10.64 -18.48
C GLU A 87 -5.88 10.62 -19.36
N PRO A 88 -6.28 11.75 -19.99
CA PRO A 88 -7.38 11.75 -20.93
C PRO A 88 -6.97 10.90 -22.13
N LYS A 89 -7.80 9.90 -22.47
CA LYS A 89 -7.71 9.25 -23.78
C LYS A 89 -7.88 10.34 -24.84
N LEU A 90 -6.77 10.72 -25.47
CA LEU A 90 -6.71 11.59 -26.65
C LEU A 90 -7.56 11.00 -27.79
#